data_AF-A0A397NF62-F1
#
_entry.id   AF-A0A397NF62-F1
#
_cell.length_a   1.000
_cell.length_b   1.000
_cell.length_c   1.000
_cell.angle_alpha   90.00
_cell.angle_beta   90.00
_cell.angle_gamma   90.00
#
_symmetry.space_group_name_H-M   'P 1'
#
loop_
_entity.id
_entity.type
_entity.pdbx_description
1 polymer ?
#
loop_
_entity_poly.entity_id
_entity_poly.type
_entity_poly.pdbx_seq_one_letter_code
_entity_poly.pdbx_strand_id
1 'polypeptide(L)'
;MDTTVLIRRRYLDPTTRLEVLITSNPDVAPEFRTIDEIRVSSISAGQPAAGRTESLRGVKLKGVAMGDPASKAVGAAVGYGQRDTKQATLGGIKVERTCGFSEGGSNICFYVRDGKVVAMALGFGP
;
A
#
# COMPACT_ATOMS: atom_id res chain seq x y z
N MET A 1 -17.73 21.58 5.72
CA MET A 1 -17.02 20.29 5.67
C MET A 1 -15.81 20.50 4.78
N ASP A 2 -14.64 20.66 5.38
CA ASP A 2 -13.39 20.71 4.63
C ASP A 2 -13.20 19.35 3.94
N THR A 3 -13.31 19.35 2.62
CA THR A 3 -12.84 18.22 1.82
C THR A 3 -11.36 18.45 1.59
N THR A 4 -10.55 18.08 2.58
CA THR A 4 -9.09 18.07 2.42
C THR A 4 -8.77 17.20 1.21
N VAL A 5 -8.33 17.82 0.12
CA VAL A 5 -8.03 17.11 -1.12
C VAL A 5 -6.75 16.31 -0.89
N LEU A 6 -6.89 15.01 -0.67
CA LEU A 6 -5.75 14.11 -0.53
C LEU A 6 -4.89 14.16 -1.80
N ILE A 7 -3.60 14.38 -1.63
CA ILE A 7 -2.62 14.35 -2.72
C ILE A 7 -2.19 12.91 -2.94
N ARG A 8 -2.24 12.47 -4.21
CA ARG A 8 -1.82 11.12 -4.62
C ARG A 8 -0.66 11.23 -5.60
N ARG A 9 0.51 10.72 -5.21
CA ARG A 9 1.71 10.66 -6.05
C ARG A 9 2.02 9.23 -6.41
N ARG A 10 2.25 8.96 -7.69
CA ARG A 10 2.56 7.63 -8.21
C ARG A 10 3.97 7.62 -8.77
N TYR A 11 4.72 6.59 -8.43
CA TYR A 11 6.06 6.33 -8.95
C TYR A 11 6.11 4.90 -9.45
N LEU A 12 6.88 4.65 -10.50
CA LEU A 12 7.07 3.30 -11.04
C LEU A 12 8.56 2.99 -11.00
N ASP A 13 8.93 1.91 -10.33
CA ASP A 13 10.30 1.40 -10.41
C ASP A 13 10.48 0.72 -11.78
N PRO A 14 11.37 1.23 -12.65
CA PRO A 14 11.58 0.65 -13.97
C PRO A 14 12.20 -0.75 -13.91
N THR A 15 12.88 -1.10 -12.81
CA THR A 15 13.59 -2.38 -12.63
C THR A 15 12.64 -3.51 -12.30
N THR A 16 11.71 -3.28 -11.37
CA THR A 16 10.76 -4.30 -10.89
C THR A 16 9.36 -4.15 -11.46
N ARG A 17 9.07 -3.01 -12.12
CA ARG A 17 7.74 -2.62 -12.59
C ARG A 17 6.71 -2.47 -11.47
N LEU A 18 7.15 -2.36 -10.21
CA LEU A 18 6.29 -2.10 -9.08
C LEU A 18 5.94 -0.61 -9.01
N GLU A 19 4.66 -0.31 -8.78
CA GLU A 19 4.13 1.03 -8.51
C GLU A 19 4.21 1.32 -7.00
N VAL A 20 4.65 2.53 -6.64
CA VAL A 20 4.41 3.13 -5.32
C VAL A 20 3.34 4.21 -5.47
N LEU A 21 2.27 4.10 -4.71
CA LEU A 21 1.31 5.15 -4.48
C LEU A 21 1.53 5.72 -3.07
N ILE A 22 1.77 7.02 -2.98
CA ILE A 22 1.80 7.76 -1.72
C ILE A 22 0.54 8.63 -1.67
N THR A 23 -0.27 8.43 -0.64
CA THR A 23 -1.43 9.26 -0.31
C THR A 23 -1.09 10.10 0.91
N SER A 24 -1.25 11.42 0.79
CA SER A 24 -0.94 12.37 1.88
C SER A 24 -1.99 13.47 1.96
N ASN A 25 -2.12 14.07 3.13
CA ASN A 25 -2.78 15.36 3.28
C ASN A 25 -2.05 16.44 2.47
N PRO A 26 -2.72 17.56 2.11
CA PRO A 26 -2.03 18.73 1.61
C PRO A 26 -1.00 19.20 2.64
N ASP A 27 0.16 19.61 2.14
CA ASP A 27 1.28 20.01 2.99
C ASP A 27 0.82 21.18 3.90
N VAL A 28 0.97 21.05 5.22
CA VAL A 28 0.71 22.16 6.16
C VAL A 28 1.85 23.19 6.07
N ALA A 29 3.08 22.71 5.78
CA ALA A 29 4.26 23.47 5.42
C ALA A 29 5.20 22.59 4.55
N PRO A 30 6.11 23.16 3.72
CA PRO A 30 6.98 22.39 2.81
C PRO A 30 7.79 21.26 3.45
N GLU A 31 8.16 21.42 4.71
CA GLU A 31 8.97 20.52 5.52
C GLU A 31 8.16 19.43 6.26
N PHE A 32 6.84 19.60 6.42
CA PHE A 32 5.99 18.65 7.14
C PHE A 32 4.95 18.04 6.22
N ARG A 33 5.09 16.74 5.95
CA ARG A 33 4.11 15.95 5.21
C ARG A 33 3.59 14.81 6.07
N THR A 34 2.28 14.78 6.27
CA THR A 34 1.61 13.64 6.88
C THR A 34 1.22 12.66 5.78
N ILE A 35 1.84 11.48 5.80
CA ILE A 35 1.53 10.40 4.87
C ILE A 35 0.46 9.51 5.51
N ASP A 36 -0.68 9.39 4.84
CA ASP A 36 -1.78 8.56 5.29
C ASP A 36 -1.58 7.12 4.84
N GLU A 37 -1.06 6.91 3.62
CA GLU A 37 -0.79 5.58 3.08
C GLU A 37 0.41 5.60 2.12
N ILE A 38 1.25 4.57 2.23
CA ILE A 38 2.20 4.15 1.19
C ILE A 38 1.80 2.76 0.74
N ARG A 39 1.47 2.60 -0.54
CA ARG A 39 1.12 1.32 -1.16
C ARG A 39 2.11 0.97 -2.26
N VAL A 40 2.70 -0.21 -2.18
CA VAL A 40 3.51 -0.82 -3.23
C VAL A 40 2.70 -1.90 -3.93
N SER A 41 2.65 -1.91 -5.26
CA SER A 41 1.84 -2.86 -6.03
C SER A 41 2.48 -3.31 -7.32
N SER A 42 2.24 -4.56 -7.71
CA SER A 42 2.53 -5.09 -9.05
C SER A 42 1.46 -4.72 -10.08
N ILE A 43 0.37 -4.08 -9.67
CA ILE A 43 -0.68 -3.56 -10.55
C ILE A 43 -0.54 -2.04 -10.57
N SER A 44 -0.15 -1.51 -11.72
CA SER A 44 -0.01 -0.06 -11.95
C SER A 44 -1.33 0.53 -12.46
N ALA A 45 -1.66 1.75 -12.02
CA ALA A 45 -2.95 2.38 -12.27
C ALA A 45 -2.84 3.82 -12.82
N GLY A 46 -1.74 4.18 -13.47
CA GLY A 46 -1.59 5.49 -14.10
C GLY A 46 -0.21 5.75 -14.67
N GLN A 47 0.00 6.97 -15.15
CA GLN A 47 1.33 7.43 -15.55
C GLN A 47 2.16 7.75 -14.29
N PRO A 48 3.37 7.19 -14.16
CA PRO A 48 4.27 7.51 -13.06
C PRO A 48 4.79 8.93 -13.19
N ALA A 49 5.03 9.58 -12.05
CA ALA A 49 5.71 10.87 -11.99
C ALA A 49 7.14 10.75 -12.50
N ALA A 50 7.62 11.80 -13.17
CA ALA A 50 9.01 11.91 -13.58
C ALA A 50 9.91 12.09 -12.35
N GLY A 51 11.07 11.43 -12.34
CA GLY A 51 12.06 11.56 -11.27
C GLY A 51 12.96 10.35 -11.14
N ARG A 52 13.98 10.47 -10.29
CA ARG A 52 14.84 9.35 -9.91
C ARG A 52 14.08 8.47 -8.92
N THR A 53 13.92 7.20 -9.26
CA THR A 53 13.35 6.18 -8.38
C THR A 53 14.42 5.21 -7.92
N GLU A 54 14.31 4.74 -6.68
CA GLU A 54 15.09 3.61 -6.21
C GLU A 54 14.40 2.29 -6.58
N SER A 55 15.18 1.21 -6.62
CA SER A 55 14.66 -0.13 -6.88
C SER A 55 13.88 -0.65 -5.68
N LEU A 56 12.68 -1.16 -5.92
CA LEU A 56 11.81 -1.78 -4.91
C LEU A 56 12.06 -3.29 -4.79
N ARG A 57 13.16 -3.77 -5.38
CA ARG A 57 13.53 -5.18 -5.33
C ARG A 57 13.73 -5.62 -3.89
N GLY A 58 13.01 -6.68 -3.52
CA GLY A 58 13.15 -7.28 -2.20
C GLY A 58 12.44 -6.50 -1.07
N VAL A 59 11.67 -5.46 -1.39
CA VAL A 59 10.82 -4.78 -0.40
C VAL A 59 9.87 -5.80 0.24
N LYS A 60 9.79 -5.73 1.57
CA LYS A 60 8.93 -6.58 2.39
C LYS A 60 8.18 -5.74 3.40
N LEU A 61 6.94 -6.10 3.67
CA LEU A 61 6.14 -5.55 4.76
C LEU A 61 5.89 -6.66 5.79
N LYS A 62 6.46 -6.50 6.99
CA LYS A 62 6.39 -7.50 8.08
C LYS A 62 6.73 -8.92 7.58
N GLY A 63 7.78 -9.03 6.76
CA GLY A 63 8.28 -10.30 6.22
C GLY A 63 7.53 -10.84 4.99
N VAL A 64 6.44 -10.21 4.56
CA VAL A 64 5.68 -10.54 3.34
C VAL A 64 6.25 -9.78 2.15
N ALA A 65 6.40 -10.45 1.00
CA ALA A 65 6.86 -9.88 -0.26
C ALA A 65 5.78 -9.96 -1.35
N MET A 66 5.98 -9.25 -2.45
CA MET A 66 5.20 -9.46 -3.67
C MET A 66 5.34 -10.91 -4.15
N GLY A 67 4.22 -11.54 -4.55
CA GLY A 67 4.18 -12.93 -5.01
C GLY A 67 4.17 -14.00 -3.90
N ASP A 68 4.25 -13.60 -2.62
CA ASP A 68 4.06 -14.53 -1.50
C ASP A 68 2.62 -15.07 -1.46
N PRO A 69 2.38 -16.24 -0.84
CA PRO A 69 1.04 -16.79 -0.70
C PRO A 69 0.15 -15.96 0.23
N ALA A 70 -1.15 -15.95 -0.05
CA ALA A 70 -2.17 -15.27 0.76
C ALA A 70 -2.12 -15.64 2.25
N SER A 71 -1.84 -16.90 2.57
CA SER A 71 -1.72 -17.38 3.96
C SER A 71 -0.66 -16.63 4.77
N LYS A 72 0.45 -16.24 4.13
CA LYS A 72 1.53 -15.48 4.77
C LYS A 72 1.11 -14.04 5.05
N ALA A 73 0.36 -13.42 4.13
CA ALA A 73 -0.25 -12.11 4.33
C ALA A 73 -1.27 -12.13 5.48
N VAL A 74 -2.13 -13.16 5.55
CA VAL A 74 -3.07 -13.34 6.66
C VAL A 74 -2.34 -13.48 7.99
N GLY A 75 -1.30 -14.32 8.05
CA GLY A 75 -0.49 -14.49 9.26
C GLY A 75 0.15 -13.18 9.73
N ALA A 76 0.70 -12.39 8.79
CA ALA A 76 1.27 -11.08 9.11
C ALA A 76 0.21 -10.08 9.61
N ALA A 77 -0.98 -10.05 9.01
CA ALA A 77 -2.07 -9.18 9.44
C ALA A 77 -2.58 -9.55 10.85
N VAL A 78 -2.75 -10.84 11.14
CA VAL A 78 -3.16 -11.33 12.47
C VAL A 78 -2.09 -11.02 13.51
N GLY A 79 -0.82 -11.25 13.20
CA GLY A 79 0.29 -10.95 14.12
C GLY A 79 0.48 -9.46 14.38
N TYR A 80 -0.12 -8.59 13.57
CA TYR A 80 -0.04 -7.14 13.74
C TYR A 80 -1.18 -6.56 14.59
N GLY A 81 -2.34 -7.24 14.63
CA GLY A 81 -3.46 -6.86 15.51
C GLY A 81 -4.81 -7.28 14.95
N GLN A 82 -5.85 -6.47 15.16
CA GLN A 82 -7.22 -6.80 14.72
C GLN A 82 -7.27 -6.91 13.20
N ARG A 83 -7.93 -7.95 12.69
CA ARG A 83 -7.98 -8.25 11.25
C ARG A 83 -9.31 -7.83 10.62
N ASP A 84 -9.23 -7.25 9.42
CA ASP A 84 -10.37 -7.01 8.51
C ASP A 84 -10.04 -7.54 7.12
N THR A 85 -10.99 -8.22 6.47
CA THR A 85 -10.84 -8.71 5.10
C THR A 85 -12.04 -8.31 4.26
N LYS A 86 -11.79 -7.65 3.13
CA LYS A 86 -12.81 -7.11 2.23
C LYS A 86 -12.38 -7.21 0.77
N GLN A 87 -13.34 -7.21 -0.14
CA GLN A 87 -13.05 -6.99 -1.56
C GLN A 87 -12.69 -5.53 -1.81
N ALA A 88 -11.69 -5.31 -2.66
CA ALA A 88 -11.23 -3.98 -3.07
C ALA A 88 -10.98 -3.95 -4.58
N THR A 89 -10.85 -2.74 -5.13
CA THR A 89 -10.46 -2.53 -6.53
C THR A 89 -9.15 -1.78 -6.58
N LEU A 90 -8.20 -2.29 -7.36
CA LEU A 90 -6.86 -1.74 -7.51
C LEU A 90 -6.54 -1.69 -8.99
N GLY A 91 -6.36 -0.48 -9.55
CA GLY A 91 -6.14 -0.31 -10.99
C GLY A 91 -7.26 -0.88 -11.87
N GLY A 92 -8.51 -0.84 -11.39
CA GLY A 92 -9.66 -1.45 -12.08
C GLY A 92 -9.78 -2.97 -11.90
N ILE A 93 -8.86 -3.61 -11.17
CA ILE A 93 -8.83 -5.06 -10.94
C ILE A 93 -9.38 -5.36 -9.55
N LYS A 94 -10.31 -6.32 -9.45
CA LYS A 94 -10.80 -6.82 -8.16
C LYS A 94 -9.71 -7.64 -7.46
N VAL A 95 -9.51 -7.35 -6.18
CA VAL A 95 -8.54 -8.01 -5.31
C VAL A 95 -9.15 -8.21 -3.93
N GLU A 96 -8.72 -9.23 -3.21
CA GLU A 96 -9.01 -9.34 -1.79
C GLU A 96 -8.03 -8.48 -1.01
N ARG A 97 -8.50 -7.65 -0.08
CA ARG A 97 -7.68 -6.85 0.82
C ARG A 97 -7.84 -7.37 2.24
N THR A 98 -6.74 -7.79 2.85
CA THR A 98 -6.67 -8.16 4.27
C THR A 98 -5.78 -7.17 5.01
N CYS A 99 -6.30 -6.55 6.06
CA CYS A 99 -5.58 -5.59 6.88
C CYS A 99 -5.44 -6.09 8.32
N GLY A 100 -4.32 -5.72 8.95
CA GLY A 100 -4.13 -5.77 10.40
C GLY A 100 -4.06 -4.34 10.95
N PHE A 101 -4.67 -4.10 12.11
CA PHE A 101 -4.71 -2.80 12.78
C PHE A 101 -4.01 -2.90 14.13
N SER A 102 -3.02 -2.03 14.33
CA SER A 102 -2.36 -1.85 15.62
C SER A 102 -3.16 -0.93 16.54
N GLU A 103 -2.98 -1.05 17.85
CA GLU A 103 -3.61 -0.16 18.84
C GLU A 103 -3.20 1.32 18.66
N GLY A 104 -2.02 1.57 18.09
CA GLY A 104 -1.51 2.92 17.80
C GLY A 104 -2.09 3.58 16.55
N GLY A 105 -3.17 3.02 15.98
CA GLY A 105 -3.89 3.61 14.83
C GLY A 105 -3.23 3.33 13.46
N SER A 106 -2.06 2.71 13.42
CA SER A 106 -1.44 2.29 12.16
C SER A 106 -1.99 0.96 11.65
N ASN A 107 -2.07 0.80 10.34
CA ASN A 107 -2.53 -0.41 9.68
C ASN A 107 -1.54 -0.91 8.63
N ILE A 108 -1.46 -2.23 8.49
CA ILE A 108 -0.83 -2.87 7.34
C ILE A 108 -1.91 -3.59 6.54
N CYS A 109 -1.89 -3.45 5.23
CA CYS A 109 -2.82 -4.12 4.34
C CYS A 109 -2.08 -4.91 3.27
N PHE A 110 -2.59 -6.08 2.96
CA PHE A 110 -2.12 -6.96 1.91
C PHE A 110 -3.24 -7.16 0.91
N TYR A 111 -2.91 -7.04 -0.37
CA TYR A 111 -3.85 -7.24 -1.46
C TYR A 111 -3.47 -8.52 -2.19
N VAL A 112 -4.44 -9.40 -2.35
CA VAL A 112 -4.26 -10.75 -2.88
C VAL A 112 -5.11 -10.92 -4.13
N ARG A 113 -4.51 -11.53 -5.14
CA ARG A 113 -5.17 -12.01 -6.36
C ARG A 113 -4.59 -13.36 -6.72
N ASP A 114 -5.45 -14.29 -7.14
CA ASP A 114 -5.04 -15.63 -7.57
C ASP A 114 -4.16 -16.35 -6.52
N GLY A 115 -4.49 -16.14 -5.24
CA GLY A 115 -3.77 -16.71 -4.10
C GLY A 115 -2.40 -16.08 -3.78
N LYS A 116 -2.01 -15.01 -4.50
CA LYS A 116 -0.71 -14.35 -4.38
C LYS A 116 -0.84 -12.89 -3.97
N VAL A 117 0.14 -12.39 -3.21
CA VAL A 117 0.24 -10.98 -2.84
C VAL A 117 0.61 -10.14 -4.06
N VAL A 118 -0.24 -9.17 -4.42
CA VAL A 118 -0.08 -8.24 -5.55
C VAL A 118 0.04 -6.78 -5.13
N ALA A 119 -0.25 -6.48 -3.86
CA ALA A 119 0.10 -5.19 -3.26
C ALA A 119 0.23 -5.29 -1.74
N MET A 120 0.97 -4.33 -1.18
CA MET A 120 1.18 -4.14 0.25
C MET A 120 1.03 -2.66 0.54
N ALA A 121 0.35 -2.31 1.62
CA ALA A 121 0.24 -0.94 2.08
C ALA A 121 0.55 -0.84 3.58
N LEU A 122 1.26 0.22 3.94
CA LEU A 122 1.34 0.72 5.30
C LEU A 122 0.58 2.03 5.30
N GLY A 123 -0.27 2.23 6.30
CA GLY A 123 -0.95 3.49 6.50
C GLY A 123 -1.34 3.68 7.94
N PHE A 124 -2.16 4.71 8.12
CA PHE A 124 -2.93 4.91 9.34
C PHE A 124 -4.41 4.71 9.00
N GLY A 125 -5.12 3.97 9.86
CA GLY A 125 -6.53 3.65 9.67
C GLY A 125 -7.40 4.91 9.69
N PRO A 126 -8.67 4.84 9.23
CA PRO A 126 -9.56 5.98 9.22
C PRO A 126 -9.68 6.65 10.60
#